data_AF-A0A955JZ85-F1
#
_entry.id   AF-A0A955JZ85-F1
#
_cell.length_a   1.000
_cell.length_b   1.000
_cell.length_c   1.000
_cell.angle_alpha   90.00
_cell.angle_beta   90.00
_cell.angle_gamma   90.00
#
_symmetry.space_group_name_H-M   'P 1'
#
loop_
_entity.id
_entity.type
_entity.pdbx_description
1 polymer ?
#
loop_
_entity_poly.entity_id
_entity_poly.type
_entity_poly.pdbx_seq_one_letter_code
_entity_poly.pdbx_strand_id
1 'polypeptide(L)'
;MSISKIQLNANLKIAILIIVSITVVFVLVVISMRLYYTSGAAQLDLSRPEFSTVRDQTTPQSSFKGIDSKGEVNQDEINKFNKLFDEKLKEINTIDAFSGDVLDPKKVKFNNLRTPQ
;
A
#
# COMPACT_ATOMS: atom_id res chain seq x y z
N MET A 1 -55.94 0.59 -4.37
CA MET A 1 -54.79 0.23 -5.23
C MET A 1 -53.48 1.01 -4.95
N SER A 2 -53.48 2.05 -4.10
CA SER A 2 -52.28 2.90 -3.89
C SER A 2 -51.25 2.32 -2.89
N ILE A 3 -51.72 1.63 -1.85
CA ILE A 3 -50.87 1.14 -0.75
C ILE A 3 -49.88 0.04 -1.20
N SER A 4 -50.27 -0.85 -2.11
CA SER A 4 -49.38 -1.92 -2.60
C SER A 4 -48.22 -1.38 -3.45
N LYS A 5 -48.44 -0.31 -4.21
CA LYS A 5 -47.39 0.34 -5.01
C LYS A 5 -46.33 1.00 -4.12
N ILE A 6 -46.75 1.59 -3.00
CA ILE A 6 -45.85 2.23 -2.04
C ILE A 6 -44.97 1.18 -1.34
N GLN A 7 -45.58 0.06 -0.90
CA GLN A 7 -44.87 -1.08 -0.31
C GLN A 7 -43.88 -1.71 -1.31
N LEU A 8 -44.28 -1.89 -2.58
CA LEU A 8 -43.42 -2.41 -3.65
C LEU A 8 -42.19 -1.52 -3.89
N ASN A 9 -42.38 -0.20 -3.92
CA ASN A 9 -41.29 0.76 -4.09
C ASN A 9 -40.32 0.78 -2.90
N ALA A 10 -40.83 0.60 -1.67
CA ALA A 10 -39.99 0.53 -0.47
C ALA A 10 -39.09 -0.72 -0.49
N ASN A 11 -39.66 -1.88 -0.81
CA ASN A 11 -38.90 -3.14 -0.93
C ASN A 11 -37.85 -3.09 -2.04
N LEU A 12 -38.19 -2.46 -3.19
CA LEU A 12 -37.24 -2.24 -4.28
C LEU A 12 -36.06 -1.35 -3.86
N LYS A 13 -36.31 -0.27 -3.11
CA LYS A 13 -35.24 0.61 -2.60
C LYS A 13 -34.28 -0.13 -1.67
N ILE A 14 -34.82 -0.97 -0.78
CA ILE A 14 -34.01 -1.78 0.14
C ILE A 14 -33.16 -2.80 -0.65
N ALA A 15 -33.77 -3.48 -1.63
CA ALA A 15 -33.04 -4.43 -2.48
C ALA A 15 -31.90 -3.75 -3.26
N ILE A 16 -32.14 -2.56 -3.80
CA ILE A 16 -31.11 -1.76 -4.49
C ILE A 16 -29.97 -1.41 -3.53
N LEU A 17 -30.28 -0.96 -2.31
CA LEU A 17 -29.25 -0.62 -1.31
C LEU A 17 -28.35 -1.82 -0.98
N ILE A 18 -28.94 -3.00 -0.82
CA ILE A 18 -28.19 -4.24 -0.56
C ILE A 18 -27.27 -4.56 -1.73
N ILE A 19 -27.78 -4.53 -2.96
CA ILE A 19 -26.99 -4.85 -4.17
C ILE A 19 -25.84 -3.86 -4.34
N VAL A 20 -26.11 -2.56 -4.16
CA VAL A 20 -25.07 -1.52 -4.24
C VAL A 20 -24.03 -1.73 -3.15
N SER A 21 -24.43 -1.99 -1.91
CA SER A 21 -23.50 -2.24 -0.80
C SER A 21 -22.57 -3.43 -1.09
N ILE A 22 -23.13 -4.56 -1.57
CA ILE A 22 -22.34 -5.73 -1.95
C ILE A 22 -21.36 -5.37 -3.07
N THR A 23 -21.83 -4.66 -4.09
CA THR A 23 -21.00 -4.24 -5.23
C THR A 23 -19.83 -3.37 -4.78
N VAL A 24 -20.09 -2.40 -3.89
CA VAL A 24 -19.04 -1.53 -3.33
C VAL A 24 -18.00 -2.35 -2.59
N VAL A 25 -18.41 -3.31 -1.76
CA VAL A 25 -17.48 -4.20 -1.04
C VAL A 25 -16.59 -4.97 -2.03
N PHE A 26 -17.16 -5.54 -3.09
CA PHE A 26 -16.37 -6.24 -4.11
C PHE A 26 -15.35 -5.34 -4.79
N VAL A 27 -15.72 -4.11 -5.14
CA VAL A 27 -14.80 -3.13 -5.73
C VAL A 27 -13.66 -2.82 -4.77
N LEU A 28 -13.96 -2.60 -3.49
CA LEU A 28 -12.94 -2.33 -2.48
C LEU A 28 -11.99 -3.53 -2.27
N VAL A 29 -12.52 -4.76 -2.30
CA VAL A 29 -11.70 -5.98 -2.20
C VAL A 29 -10.73 -6.08 -3.38
N VAL A 30 -11.20 -5.82 -4.61
CA VAL A 30 -10.34 -5.84 -5.80
C VAL A 30 -9.25 -4.77 -5.72
N ILE A 31 -9.60 -3.55 -5.32
CA ILE A 31 -8.63 -2.46 -5.14
C ILE A 31 -7.60 -2.83 -4.07
N SER A 32 -8.05 -3.38 -2.94
CA SER A 32 -7.18 -3.81 -1.84
C SER A 32 -6.21 -4.89 -2.30
N MET A 33 -6.68 -5.89 -3.03
CA MET A 33 -5.84 -6.94 -3.60
C MET A 33 -4.84 -6.38 -4.61
N ARG A 34 -5.27 -5.47 -5.50
CA ARG A 34 -4.36 -4.79 -6.44
C ARG A 34 -3.25 -4.06 -5.68
N LEU A 35 -3.60 -3.27 -4.67
CA LEU A 35 -2.64 -2.54 -3.86
C LEU A 35 -1.68 -3.49 -3.12
N TYR A 36 -2.19 -4.60 -2.58
CA TYR A 36 -1.39 -5.65 -1.93
C TYR A 36 -0.33 -6.24 -2.88
N TYR A 37 -0.69 -6.50 -4.13
CA TYR A 37 0.26 -6.99 -5.14
C TYR A 37 1.22 -5.91 -5.64
N THR A 38 0.76 -4.67 -5.88
CA THR A 38 1.61 -3.61 -6.44
C THR A 38 2.56 -2.98 -5.42
N SER A 39 2.20 -2.97 -4.14
CA SER A 39 3.02 -2.39 -3.07
C SER A 39 4.23 -3.26 -2.66
N GLY A 40 4.34 -4.48 -3.21
CA GLY A 40 5.39 -5.41 -2.81
C GLY A 40 5.18 -6.04 -1.43
N ALA A 41 4.04 -5.81 -0.77
CA ALA A 41 3.69 -6.48 0.49
C ALA A 41 3.64 -8.02 0.34
N ALA A 42 3.25 -8.51 -0.84
CA ALA A 42 3.36 -9.93 -1.18
C ALA A 42 4.81 -10.45 -1.15
N GLN A 43 5.80 -9.62 -1.51
CA GLN A 43 7.22 -10.00 -1.43
C GLN A 43 7.74 -10.00 0.01
N LEU A 44 7.20 -9.14 0.87
CA LEU A 44 7.52 -9.12 2.30
C LEU A 44 6.99 -10.38 3.01
N ASP A 45 5.78 -10.84 2.70
CA ASP A 45 5.26 -12.07 3.32
C ASP A 45 5.94 -13.33 2.75
N LEU A 46 6.27 -13.33 1.45
CA LEU A 46 7.09 -14.36 0.80
C LEU A 46 8.59 -14.32 1.18
N SER A 47 9.03 -13.32 1.95
CA SER A 47 10.41 -13.26 2.46
C SER A 47 10.68 -14.27 3.57
N ARG A 48 9.61 -14.87 4.13
CA ARG A 48 9.75 -15.92 5.15
C ARG A 48 10.38 -17.18 4.52
N PRO A 49 11.33 -17.84 5.21
CA PRO A 49 12.04 -19.01 4.69
C PRO A 49 11.12 -20.15 4.20
N GLU A 50 9.98 -20.28 4.87
CA GLU A 50 8.92 -21.26 4.64
C GLU A 50 8.15 -21.08 3.31
N PHE A 51 8.29 -19.94 2.62
CA PHE A 51 7.70 -19.69 1.29
C PHE A 51 8.72 -19.65 0.15
N SER A 52 9.96 -20.10 0.39
CA SER A 52 11.03 -20.11 -0.61
C SER A 52 10.71 -20.92 -1.87
N THR A 53 9.93 -22.00 -1.76
CA THR A 53 9.54 -22.89 -2.88
C THR A 53 8.50 -22.30 -3.83
N VAL A 54 7.70 -21.33 -3.37
CA VAL A 54 6.69 -20.63 -4.21
C VAL A 54 7.23 -19.34 -4.82
N ARG A 55 8.32 -18.79 -4.26
CA ARG A 55 9.00 -17.61 -4.80
C ARG A 55 9.56 -17.83 -6.20
N ASP A 56 10.03 -19.03 -6.49
CA ASP A 56 10.59 -19.40 -7.80
C ASP A 56 9.51 -19.54 -8.91
N GLN A 57 8.23 -19.58 -8.53
CA GLN A 57 7.09 -19.71 -9.45
C GLN A 57 6.46 -18.36 -9.82
N THR A 58 6.84 -17.28 -9.13
CA THR A 58 6.35 -15.94 -9.43
C THR A 58 7.28 -15.24 -10.41
N THR A 59 6.81 -14.99 -11.63
CA THR A 59 7.54 -14.11 -12.57
C THR A 59 7.49 -12.69 -12.00
N PRO A 60 8.64 -12.02 -11.75
CA PRO A 60 8.64 -10.68 -11.21
C PRO A 60 7.98 -9.73 -12.23
N GLN A 61 6.77 -9.26 -11.89
CA GLN A 61 6.04 -8.29 -12.72
C GLN A 61 6.63 -6.87 -12.61
N SER A 62 7.54 -6.64 -11.65
CA SER A 62 8.36 -5.44 -11.62
C SER A 62 9.62 -5.67 -12.43
N SER A 63 9.84 -4.87 -13.48
CA SER A 63 11.14 -4.70 -14.13
C SER A 63 12.22 -4.14 -13.18
N PHE A 64 11.85 -3.81 -11.94
CA PHE A 64 12.76 -3.40 -10.90
C PHE A 64 13.64 -4.57 -10.44
N LYS A 65 14.84 -4.62 -10.99
CA LYS A 65 15.89 -5.55 -10.56
C LYS A 65 16.62 -4.90 -9.38
N GLY A 66 16.15 -5.21 -8.17
CA GLY A 66 16.78 -4.78 -6.93
C GLY A 66 18.17 -5.41 -6.71
N ILE A 67 18.75 -5.15 -5.54
CA ILE A 67 20.03 -5.76 -5.14
C ILE A 67 19.80 -7.17 -4.62
N ASP A 68 20.66 -8.10 -5.04
CA ASP A 68 20.59 -9.50 -4.62
C ASP A 68 20.90 -9.61 -3.13
N SER A 69 19.97 -10.17 -2.37
CA SER A 69 20.11 -10.36 -0.92
C SER A 69 21.09 -11.47 -0.53
N LYS A 70 21.63 -12.22 -1.51
CA LYS A 70 22.57 -13.31 -1.31
C LYS A 70 23.98 -13.01 -1.85
N GLY A 71 24.21 -11.83 -2.44
CA GLY A 71 25.50 -11.42 -2.99
C GLY A 71 26.51 -10.96 -1.92
N GLU A 72 27.80 -10.96 -2.26
CA GLU A 72 28.85 -10.39 -1.40
C GLU A 72 28.68 -8.86 -1.28
N VAL A 73 28.82 -8.34 -0.07
CA VAL A 73 28.79 -6.89 0.18
C VAL A 73 30.13 -6.29 -0.25
N ASN A 74 30.16 -5.65 -1.41
CA ASN A 74 31.33 -4.97 -1.95
C ASN A 74 31.02 -3.50 -2.30
N GLN A 75 32.06 -2.74 -2.61
CA GLN A 75 31.95 -1.30 -2.92
C GLN A 75 31.01 -1.03 -4.10
N ASP A 76 30.97 -1.94 -5.08
CA ASP A 76 30.16 -1.80 -6.28
C ASP A 76 28.66 -2.00 -5.99
N GLU A 77 28.30 -2.96 -5.14
CA GLU A 77 26.92 -3.14 -4.68
C GLU A 77 26.45 -1.98 -3.78
N ILE A 78 27.34 -1.40 -2.96
CA ILE A 78 27.03 -0.18 -2.19
C ILE A 78 26.74 1.01 -3.12
N ASN A 79 27.56 1.19 -4.16
CA ASN A 79 27.36 2.27 -5.13
C ASN A 79 26.05 2.09 -5.91
N LYS A 80 25.73 0.85 -6.28
CA LYS A 80 24.48 0.50 -6.93
C LYS A 80 23.28 0.72 -6.01
N PHE A 81 23.42 0.44 -4.72
CA PHE A 81 22.40 0.71 -3.71
C PHE A 81 22.11 2.20 -3.63
N ASN A 82 23.16 3.02 -3.44
CA ASN A 82 23.02 4.47 -3.32
C ASN A 82 22.35 5.06 -4.56
N LYS A 83 22.71 4.60 -5.75
CA LYS A 83 22.09 5.06 -7.00
C LYS A 83 20.59 4.74 -7.08
N LEU A 84 20.20 3.51 -6.74
CA LEU A 84 18.80 3.09 -6.73
C LEU A 84 18.00 3.83 -5.64
N PHE A 85 18.63 4.05 -4.49
CA PHE A 85 18.04 4.78 -3.38
C PHE A 85 17.79 6.25 -3.74
N ASP A 86 18.77 6.93 -4.34
CA ASP A 86 18.64 8.32 -4.78
C ASP A 86 17.57 8.49 -5.88
N GLU A 87 17.45 7.52 -6.78
CA GLU A 87 16.41 7.51 -7.81
C GLU A 87 15.01 7.44 -7.19
N LYS A 88 14.81 6.55 -6.21
CA LYS A 88 13.55 6.42 -5.48
C LYS A 88 13.27 7.61 -4.57
N LEU A 89 14.29 8.20 -3.96
CA LEU A 89 14.17 9.46 -3.21
C LEU A 89 13.66 10.60 -4.10
N LYS A 90 14.15 10.69 -5.34
CA LYS A 90 13.65 11.69 -6.29
C LYS A 90 12.20 11.43 -6.68
N GLU A 91 11.82 10.17 -6.92
CA GLU A 91 10.44 9.80 -7.21
C GLU A 91 9.48 10.22 -6.08
N ILE A 92 9.80 9.91 -4.81
CA ILE A 92 8.93 10.26 -3.69
C ILE A 92 8.92 11.75 -3.35
N ASN A 93 10.01 12.48 -3.60
CA ASN A 93 10.07 13.94 -3.39
C ASN A 93 9.21 14.72 -4.40
N THR A 94 8.73 14.08 -5.49
CA THR A 94 7.74 14.71 -6.38
C THR A 94 6.31 14.64 -5.83
N ILE A 95 6.08 13.84 -4.78
CA ILE A 95 4.79 13.71 -4.12
C ILE A 95 4.77 14.64 -2.91
N ASP A 96 3.96 15.70 -2.97
CA ASP A 96 3.90 16.77 -1.96
C ASP A 96 3.56 16.29 -0.53
N ALA A 97 2.96 15.09 -0.41
CA ALA A 97 2.67 14.45 0.88
C ALA A 97 3.93 14.03 1.67
N PHE A 98 5.09 13.96 1.02
CA PHE A 98 6.38 13.61 1.64
C PHE A 98 7.41 14.74 1.58
N SER A 99 7.01 15.94 1.14
CA SER A 99 7.83 17.16 1.20
C SER A 99 8.40 17.31 2.61
N GLY A 100 9.73 17.44 2.75
CA GLY A 100 10.44 17.50 4.04
C GLY A 100 9.96 18.59 5.02
N ASP A 101 9.05 19.45 4.58
CA ASP A 101 8.35 20.46 5.38
C ASP A 101 7.42 19.86 6.45
N VAL A 102 6.86 18.66 6.25
CA VAL A 102 6.07 17.94 7.28
C VAL A 102 6.93 17.20 8.31
N LEU A 103 8.20 16.97 8.00
CA LEU A 103 9.16 16.28 8.87
C LEU A 103 10.19 17.22 9.51
N ASP A 104 10.08 18.54 9.30
CA ASP A 104 10.95 19.52 9.93
C ASP A 104 10.71 19.51 11.46
N PRO A 105 11.68 19.04 12.27
CA PRO A 105 11.53 18.99 13.72
C PRO A 105 11.35 20.38 14.35
N LYS A 106 11.64 21.47 13.63
CA LYS A 106 11.38 22.85 14.08
C LYS A 106 9.90 23.26 13.95
N LYS A 107 9.12 22.57 13.12
CA LYS A 107 7.66 22.79 12.96
C LYS A 107 6.82 21.86 13.84
N VAL A 108 7.42 20.78 14.35
CA VAL A 108 6.78 19.89 15.33
C VAL A 108 6.75 20.58 16.70
N LYS A 109 5.63 21.23 17.04
CA LYS A 109 5.37 21.75 18.38
C LYS A 109 5.08 20.57 19.32
N PHE A 110 6.11 20.06 20.00
CA PHE A 110 5.91 19.20 21.17
C PHE A 110 5.34 20.05 22.31
N ASN A 111 4.03 20.18 22.36
CA ASN A 111 3.35 20.85 23.46
C ASN A 111 3.35 19.92 24.68
N ASN A 112 4.21 20.22 25.65
CA ASN A 112 4.13 19.90 27.08
C ASN A 112 3.60 18.53 27.48
N LEU A 113 4.50 17.57 27.78
CA LEU A 113 4.21 16.52 28.76
C LEU A 113 5.41 16.32 29.72
N ARG A 114 5.23 16.91 30.90
CA ARG A 114 5.73 16.49 32.23
C ARG A 114 7.22 16.64 32.51
N THR A 115 7.58 17.76 33.15
CA THR A 115 8.72 17.84 34.06
C THR A 115 8.42 17.03 35.34
N PRO A 116 9.30 16.12 35.77
CA PRO A 116 9.28 15.63 37.14
C PRO A 116 9.92 16.68 38.06
N GLN A 117 9.23 16.97 39.17
CA GLN A 117 9.79 17.64 40.34
C GLN A 117 10.83 16.71 40.99
#